data_AF-A0A1Y4KXB9-F1
#
_entry.id   AF-A0A1Y4KXB9-F1
#
_cell.length_a   1.000
_cell.length_b   1.000
_cell.length_c   1.000
_cell.angle_alpha   90.00
_cell.angle_beta   90.00
_cell.angle_gamma   90.00
#
_symmetry.space_group_name_H-M   'P 1'
#
loop_
_entity.id
_entity.type
_entity.pdbx_description
1 polymer ?
#
loop_
_entity_poly.entity_id
_entity_poly.type
_entity_poly.pdbx_seq_one_letter_code
_entity_poly.pdbx_strand_id
1 'polypeptide(L)'
;MVHTLQNDADTKRFLEALVDTKISEFKLICRGTDLEDIFDVSTPMPDIILEDTGKNCYVIQYLQGTKYDLEELRRYYQQTVDDYYYHRSRSATDLPEVYIIFICNYDYFGLGLAMYYTEDTSDGIEVVDGRHMVVLNSQYLVSNAEPEIIALLDRFRN
;
A
#
# COMPACT_ATOMS: atom_id res chain seq x y z
N MET A 1 4.15 -10.65 -14.58
CA MET A 1 4.32 -9.36 -13.89
C MET A 1 3.07 -8.58 -14.19
N VAL A 2 2.19 -8.41 -13.20
CA VAL A 2 0.79 -8.12 -13.49
C VAL A 2 0.63 -6.69 -14.01
N HIS A 3 0.15 -6.57 -15.25
CA HIS A 3 -0.03 -5.32 -15.99
C HIS A 3 -1.13 -4.40 -15.41
N THR A 4 -1.73 -4.76 -14.28
CA THR A 4 -3.03 -4.22 -13.86
C THR A 4 -2.97 -2.83 -13.22
N LEU A 5 -1.84 -2.42 -12.63
CA LEU A 5 -1.66 -1.08 -12.04
C LEU A 5 -0.66 -0.22 -12.84
N GLN A 6 -0.57 -0.47 -14.14
CA GLN A 6 0.43 0.17 -15.03
C GLN A 6 -0.01 1.56 -15.56
N ASN A 7 -1.29 1.93 -15.44
CA ASN A 7 -1.77 3.26 -15.82
C ASN A 7 -2.48 3.95 -14.66
N ASP A 8 -2.43 5.28 -14.66
CA ASP A 8 -2.87 6.10 -13.53
C ASP A 8 -4.39 6.07 -13.33
N ALA A 9 -5.18 5.83 -14.38
CA ALA A 9 -6.64 5.76 -14.27
C ALA A 9 -7.09 4.49 -13.51
N ASP A 10 -6.49 3.34 -13.83
CA ASP A 10 -6.77 2.09 -13.14
C ASP A 10 -6.22 2.12 -11.71
N THR A 11 -5.01 2.67 -11.51
CA THR A 11 -4.45 2.88 -10.17
C THR A 11 -5.33 3.78 -9.31
N LYS A 12 -5.85 4.89 -9.88
CA LYS A 12 -6.76 5.78 -9.18
C LYS A 12 -8.03 5.07 -8.74
N ARG A 13 -8.72 4.39 -9.66
CA ARG A 13 -9.96 3.67 -9.34
C ARG A 13 -9.74 2.61 -8.26
N PHE A 14 -8.65 1.86 -8.37
CA PHE A 14 -8.25 0.91 -7.35
C PHE A 14 -8.11 1.55 -5.97
N LEU A 15 -7.36 2.64 -5.87
CA LEU A 15 -7.16 3.31 -4.58
C LEU A 15 -8.47 3.91 -4.05
N GLU A 16 -9.27 4.56 -4.88
CA GLU A 16 -10.57 5.10 -4.46
C GLU A 16 -11.50 4.00 -3.92
N ALA A 17 -11.48 2.80 -4.52
CA ALA A 17 -12.26 1.67 -4.03
C ALA A 17 -11.68 1.04 -2.75
N LEU A 18 -10.37 1.19 -2.51
CA LEU A 18 -9.68 0.60 -1.37
C LEU A 18 -9.84 1.45 -0.10
N VAL A 19 -9.67 2.77 -0.23
CA VAL A 19 -9.65 3.71 0.91
C VAL A 19 -10.94 4.53 1.06
N ASP A 20 -11.98 4.17 0.29
CA ASP A 20 -13.30 4.83 0.25
C ASP A 20 -13.22 6.38 0.18
N THR A 21 -12.20 6.89 -0.51
CA THR A 21 -11.90 8.33 -0.58
C THR A 21 -11.69 8.73 -2.03
N LYS A 22 -12.31 9.84 -2.44
CA LYS A 22 -12.12 10.40 -3.78
C LYS A 22 -10.77 11.06 -3.91
N ILE A 23 -10.00 10.59 -4.88
CA ILE A 23 -8.69 11.15 -5.21
C ILE A 23 -8.92 12.18 -6.30
N SER A 24 -8.63 13.46 -6.06
CA SER A 24 -8.77 14.47 -7.12
C SER A 24 -7.72 14.25 -8.20
N GLU A 25 -6.45 14.27 -7.79
CA GLU A 25 -5.26 14.17 -8.63
C GLU A 25 -4.07 13.64 -7.82
N PHE A 26 -3.13 12.98 -8.50
CA PHE A 26 -1.84 12.58 -7.95
C PHE A 26 -0.80 13.70 -8.14
N LYS A 27 -0.15 14.12 -7.05
CA LYS A 27 1.00 15.03 -7.09
C LYS A 27 2.30 14.32 -7.50
N LEU A 28 2.42 13.05 -7.13
CA LEU A 28 3.60 12.23 -7.38
C LEU A 28 3.17 10.82 -7.76
N ILE A 29 3.87 10.24 -8.73
CA ILE A 29 3.78 8.82 -9.06
C ILE A 29 5.18 8.32 -9.39
N CYS A 30 5.68 7.37 -8.61
CA CYS A 30 6.99 6.73 -8.80
C CYS A 30 6.80 5.23 -9.03
N ARG A 31 7.48 4.68 -10.04
CA ARG A 31 7.45 3.26 -10.40
C ARG A 31 8.83 2.81 -10.87
N GLY A 32 9.15 1.52 -10.69
CA GLY A 32 10.40 0.96 -11.22
C GLY A 32 11.64 1.70 -10.71
N THR A 33 12.52 2.11 -11.62
CA THR A 33 13.80 2.77 -11.28
C THR A 33 13.62 4.11 -10.58
N ASP A 34 12.49 4.80 -10.74
CA ASP A 34 12.23 6.08 -10.07
C ASP A 34 12.11 5.94 -8.54
N LEU A 35 11.95 4.71 -8.05
CA LEU A 35 11.89 4.42 -6.61
C LEU A 35 13.29 4.26 -5.99
N GLU A 36 14.36 4.12 -6.79
CA GLU A 36 15.74 3.99 -6.29
C GLU A 36 16.26 5.28 -5.63
N ASP A 37 15.63 6.42 -5.92
CA ASP A 37 15.90 7.70 -5.24
C ASP A 37 15.29 7.78 -3.84
N ILE A 38 14.39 6.84 -3.50
CA ILE A 38 13.64 6.82 -2.23
C ILE A 38 14.00 5.58 -1.41
N PHE A 39 14.14 4.42 -2.04
CA PHE A 39 14.38 3.12 -1.39
C PHE A 39 15.77 2.58 -1.70
N ASP A 40 16.34 1.88 -0.72
CA ASP A 40 17.59 1.15 -0.92
C ASP A 40 17.32 -0.18 -1.65
N VAL A 41 17.98 -0.34 -2.80
CA VAL A 41 17.96 -1.54 -3.65
C VAL A 41 18.38 -2.83 -2.94
N SER A 42 18.99 -2.75 -1.75
CA SER A 42 19.35 -3.90 -0.92
C SER A 42 18.16 -4.59 -0.25
N THR A 43 16.99 -3.94 -0.22
CA THR A 43 15.74 -4.43 0.38
C THR A 43 14.65 -4.59 -0.69
N PRO A 44 13.50 -5.23 -0.38
CA PRO A 44 12.41 -5.36 -1.36
C PRO A 44 11.79 -3.97 -1.55
N MET A 45 12.09 -3.34 -2.68
CA MET A 45 11.52 -2.04 -3.04
C MET A 45 10.05 -2.20 -3.43
N PRO A 46 9.15 -1.29 -3.00
CA PRO A 46 7.76 -1.27 -3.46
C PRO A 46 7.67 -1.24 -4.98
N ASP A 47 6.54 -1.66 -5.54
CA ASP A 47 6.31 -1.57 -6.99
C ASP A 47 5.91 -0.14 -7.40
N ILE A 48 5.16 0.55 -6.53
CA ILE A 48 4.59 1.87 -6.81
C ILE A 48 4.55 2.71 -5.53
N ILE A 49 4.85 4.01 -5.66
CA ILE A 49 4.50 5.04 -4.68
C ILE A 49 3.70 6.14 -5.34
N LEU A 50 2.65 6.59 -4.65
CA LEU A 50 1.75 7.65 -5.10
C LEU A 50 1.55 8.67 -3.97
N GLU A 51 1.56 9.95 -4.29
CA GLU A 51 1.09 11.01 -3.39
C GLU A 51 -0.11 11.70 -4.04
N ASP A 52 -1.21 11.86 -3.31
CA ASP A 52 -2.35 12.63 -3.79
C ASP A 52 -2.35 14.10 -3.32
N THR A 53 -3.27 14.88 -3.88
CA THR A 53 -3.48 16.27 -3.50
C THR A 53 -4.02 16.46 -2.08
N GLY A 54 -4.66 15.44 -1.51
CA GLY A 54 -5.21 15.40 -0.15
C GLY A 54 -4.19 15.11 0.95
N LYS A 55 -2.92 14.90 0.60
CA LYS A 55 -1.82 14.48 1.50
C LYS A 55 -1.92 13.02 1.96
N ASN A 56 -2.41 12.15 1.09
CA ASN A 56 -2.25 10.70 1.28
C ASN A 56 -1.06 10.20 0.45
N CYS A 57 -0.28 9.31 1.04
CA CYS A 57 0.82 8.59 0.42
C CYS A 57 0.44 7.10 0.36
N TYR A 58 0.52 6.49 -0.81
CA TYR A 58 0.20 5.08 -1.02
C TYR A 58 1.46 4.34 -1.47
N VAL A 59 1.89 3.34 -0.69
CA VAL A 59 3.01 2.46 -1.00
C VAL A 59 2.45 1.10 -1.36
N ILE A 60 2.62 0.66 -2.61
CA ILE A 60 2.00 -0.58 -3.11
C ILE A 60 3.09 -1.60 -3.45
N GLN A 61 2.97 -2.80 -2.89
CA GLN A 61 3.86 -3.93 -3.15
C GLN A 61 3.06 -5.18 -3.52
N TYR A 62 3.40 -5.80 -4.64
CA TYR A 62 2.92 -7.10 -5.08
C TYR A 62 3.88 -8.21 -4.64
N LEU A 63 3.35 -9.29 -4.03
CA LEU A 63 4.14 -10.41 -3.53
C LEU A 63 3.61 -11.74 -4.03
N GLN A 64 4.49 -12.55 -4.62
CA GLN A 64 4.15 -13.89 -5.13
C GLN A 64 4.41 -15.01 -4.13
N GLY A 65 5.12 -14.74 -3.04
CA GLY A 65 5.45 -15.77 -2.05
C GLY A 65 5.83 -15.19 -0.71
N THR A 66 5.99 -16.08 0.27
CA THR A 66 6.13 -15.78 1.69
C THR A 66 7.59 -15.49 2.10
N LYS A 67 8.39 -14.93 1.20
CA LYS A 67 9.83 -14.68 1.47
C LYS A 67 10.02 -13.61 2.55
N TYR A 68 9.09 -12.67 2.64
CA TYR A 68 9.17 -11.51 3.50
C TYR A 68 8.04 -11.54 4.53
N ASP A 69 8.37 -11.12 5.75
CA ASP A 69 7.36 -10.82 6.75
C ASP A 69 6.75 -9.44 6.45
N LEU A 70 5.41 -9.36 6.43
CA LEU A 70 4.73 -8.13 6.02
C LEU A 70 4.84 -7.03 7.08
N GLU A 71 4.95 -7.36 8.37
CA GLU A 71 5.14 -6.37 9.43
C GLU A 71 6.56 -5.80 9.41
N GLU A 72 7.57 -6.64 9.14
CA GLU A 72 8.95 -6.15 8.90
C GLU A 72 9.01 -5.22 7.68
N LEU A 73 8.41 -5.62 6.56
CA LEU A 73 8.33 -4.78 5.36
C LEU A 73 7.57 -3.48 5.60
N ARG A 74 6.44 -3.54 6.31
CA ARG A 74 5.64 -2.37 6.67
C ARG A 74 6.47 -1.38 7.46
N ARG A 75 7.20 -1.83 8.50
CA ARG A 75 8.07 -0.96 9.30
C ARG A 75 9.16 -0.31 8.46
N TYR A 76 9.78 -1.08 7.58
CA TYR A 76 10.79 -0.56 6.66
C TYR A 76 10.21 0.53 5.75
N TYR A 77 9.09 0.26 5.07
CA TYR A 77 8.45 1.24 4.19
C TYR A 77 7.99 2.49 4.93
N GLN A 78 7.40 2.33 6.10
CA GLN A 78 6.98 3.47 6.93
C GLN A 78 8.18 4.35 7.29
N GLN A 79 9.26 3.76 7.78
CA GLN A 79 10.46 4.50 8.15
C GLN A 79 11.05 5.25 6.95
N THR A 80 11.15 4.58 5.80
CA THR A 80 11.68 5.22 4.57
C THR A 80 10.81 6.38 4.10
N VAL A 81 9.48 6.23 4.16
CA VAL A 81 8.55 7.31 3.82
C VAL A 81 8.66 8.48 4.80
N ASP A 82 8.71 8.20 6.10
CA ASP A 82 8.85 9.22 7.13
C ASP A 82 10.14 10.03 6.94
N ASP A 83 11.27 9.35 6.68
CA ASP A 83 12.56 9.99 6.40
C ASP A 83 12.49 10.85 5.12
N TYR A 84 11.89 10.33 4.04
CA TYR A 84 11.70 11.05 2.78
C TYR A 84 10.93 12.36 2.97
N TYR A 85 9.80 12.32 3.67
CA TYR A 85 8.97 13.51 3.89
C TYR A 85 9.57 14.45 4.94
N TYR A 86 10.26 13.94 5.96
CA TYR A 86 10.95 14.76 6.94
C TYR A 86 12.01 15.65 6.27
N HIS A 87 12.80 15.08 5.35
CA HIS A 87 13.81 15.83 4.61
C HIS A 87 13.23 16.88 3.65
N ARG A 88 12.00 16.66 3.14
CA ARG A 88 11.33 17.54 2.17
C ARG A 88 10.51 18.67 2.83
N SER A 89 9.80 18.37 3.91
CA SER A 89 8.84 19.28 4.56
C SER A 89 9.47 20.17 5.64
N ARG A 90 10.64 19.80 6.18
CA ARG A 90 11.30 20.44 7.34
C ARG A 90 10.41 20.55 8.60
N SER A 91 9.26 19.89 8.65
CA SER A 91 8.38 19.86 9.83
C SER A 91 7.70 18.49 9.97
N ALA A 92 7.85 17.87 11.15
CA ALA A 92 7.22 16.58 11.46
C ALA A 92 5.69 16.66 11.55
N THR A 93 5.10 17.86 11.63
CA THR A 93 3.65 18.06 11.68
C THR A 93 2.98 18.05 10.30
N ASP A 94 3.75 17.91 9.22
CA ASP A 94 3.25 17.98 7.84
C ASP A 94 3.46 16.66 7.08
N LEU A 95 3.55 15.55 7.80
CA LEU A 95 3.63 14.21 7.23
C LEU A 95 2.29 13.82 6.59
N PRO A 96 2.32 13.10 5.45
CA PRO A 96 1.11 12.58 4.83
C PRO A 96 0.51 11.45 5.66
N GLU A 97 -0.77 11.17 5.43
CA GLU A 97 -1.39 9.91 5.83
C GLU A 97 -0.85 8.79 4.92
N VAL A 98 -0.34 7.71 5.48
CA VAL A 98 0.41 6.68 4.77
C VAL A 98 -0.35 5.36 4.75
N TYR A 99 -0.61 4.85 3.55
CA TYR A 99 -1.21 3.56 3.28
C TYR A 99 -0.18 2.61 2.68
N ILE A 100 0.22 1.60 3.44
CA ILE A 100 1.07 0.50 2.96
C ILE A 100 0.18 -0.66 2.52
N ILE A 101 0.17 -0.93 1.23
CA ILE A 101 -0.76 -1.85 0.57
C ILE A 101 0.02 -3.03 -0.01
N PHE A 102 -0.21 -4.21 0.55
CA PHE A 102 0.33 -5.46 0.03
C PHE A 102 -0.72 -6.18 -0.80
N ILE A 103 -0.36 -6.57 -2.03
CA ILE A 103 -1.17 -7.44 -2.89
C ILE A 103 -0.47 -8.79 -2.95
N CYS A 104 -0.98 -9.77 -2.20
CA CYS A 104 -0.37 -11.08 -2.04
C CYS A 104 -1.05 -12.11 -2.94
N ASN A 105 -0.25 -12.90 -3.68
CA ASN A 105 -0.74 -14.11 -4.36
C ASN A 105 -0.81 -15.34 -3.44
N TYR A 106 -1.03 -15.10 -2.16
CA TYR A 106 -1.11 -16.09 -1.09
C TYR A 106 -1.86 -15.46 0.09
N ASP A 107 -2.40 -16.30 0.97
CA ASP A 107 -3.07 -15.84 2.18
C ASP A 107 -2.06 -15.71 3.33
N TYR A 108 -1.58 -14.48 3.56
CA TYR A 108 -0.58 -14.21 4.60
C TYR A 108 -1.09 -14.55 6.00
N PHE A 109 -2.35 -14.21 6.32
CA PHE A 109 -2.93 -14.44 7.64
C PHE A 109 -3.59 -15.82 7.79
N GLY A 110 -3.87 -16.51 6.68
CA GLY A 110 -4.45 -17.85 6.69
C GLY A 110 -5.93 -17.91 7.10
N LEU A 111 -6.64 -16.78 7.10
CA LEU A 111 -8.05 -16.69 7.50
C LEU A 111 -9.03 -16.75 6.32
N GLY A 112 -8.51 -16.79 5.09
CA GLY A 112 -9.29 -16.88 3.86
C GLY A 112 -10.03 -15.59 3.48
N LEU A 113 -9.78 -14.46 4.12
CA LEU A 113 -10.40 -13.19 3.75
C LEU A 113 -9.70 -12.59 2.53
N ALA A 114 -10.43 -11.82 1.71
CA ALA A 114 -9.91 -11.07 0.57
C ALA A 114 -9.13 -9.83 0.98
N MET A 115 -9.55 -9.16 2.05
CA MET A 115 -8.92 -7.96 2.55
C MET A 115 -8.75 -8.04 4.06
N TYR A 116 -7.56 -7.67 4.50
CA TYR A 116 -7.20 -7.44 5.90
C TYR A 116 -6.75 -6.00 6.06
N TYR A 117 -7.13 -5.39 7.17
CA TYR A 117 -6.83 -4.01 7.49
C TYR A 117 -6.33 -3.92 8.92
N THR A 118 -5.25 -3.16 9.13
CA THR A 118 -4.71 -2.89 10.46
C THR A 118 -4.17 -1.46 10.53
N GLU A 119 -4.27 -0.87 11.71
CA GLU A 119 -3.72 0.44 12.07
C GLU A 119 -2.82 0.28 13.28
N ASP A 120 -1.91 1.24 13.49
CA ASP A 120 -1.09 1.25 14.70
C ASP A 120 -1.95 1.55 15.93
N THR A 121 -1.97 0.60 16.87
CA THR A 121 -2.52 0.81 18.21
C THR A 121 -1.36 0.96 19.20
N SER A 122 -1.33 2.03 19.98
CA SER A 122 -0.43 2.13 21.15
C SER A 122 -1.20 1.70 22.40
N ASP A 123 -0.72 0.69 23.12
CA ASP A 123 -1.32 0.21 24.37
C ASP A 123 -2.83 -0.13 24.28
N GLY A 124 -3.28 -0.62 23.12
CA GLY A 124 -4.69 -0.95 22.89
C GLY A 124 -5.60 0.25 22.69
N ILE A 125 -5.04 1.45 22.59
CA ILE A 125 -5.72 2.67 22.14
C ILE A 125 -5.38 2.85 20.66
N GLU A 126 -6.41 2.99 19.81
CA GLU A 126 -6.22 3.42 18.43
C GLU A 126 -5.50 4.77 18.42
N VAL A 127 -4.26 4.78 17.94
CA VAL A 127 -3.58 6.04 17.65
C VAL A 127 -3.89 6.33 16.21
N VAL A 128 -4.73 7.33 15.99
CA VAL A 128 -4.96 7.88 14.66
C VAL A 128 -3.69 8.65 14.26
N ASP A 129 -2.62 7.91 13.94
CA ASP A 129 -1.34 8.45 13.45
C ASP A 129 -1.27 8.43 11.91
N GLY A 130 -2.40 8.15 11.26
CA GLY A 130 -2.50 8.11 9.80
C GLY A 130 -1.60 7.05 9.16
N ARG A 131 -1.38 5.91 9.84
CA ARG A 131 -0.56 4.80 9.34
C ARG A 131 -1.40 3.55 9.19
N HIS A 132 -1.59 3.16 7.94
CA HIS A 132 -2.51 2.10 7.56
C HIS A 132 -1.75 0.98 6.87
N MET A 133 -2.07 -0.27 7.22
CA MET A 133 -1.64 -1.43 6.46
C MET A 133 -2.85 -2.18 5.92
N VAL A 134 -2.84 -2.40 4.62
CA VAL A 134 -3.86 -3.16 3.90
C VAL A 134 -3.20 -4.37 3.26
N VAL A 135 -3.73 -5.56 3.50
CA VAL A 135 -3.28 -6.79 2.84
C VAL A 135 -4.42 -7.35 2.02
N LEU A 136 -4.20 -7.42 0.72
CA LEU A 136 -5.11 -7.98 -0.26
C LEU A 136 -4.65 -9.39 -0.63
N ASN A 137 -5.49 -10.38 -0.34
CA ASN A 137 -5.21 -11.79 -0.57
C ASN A 137 -5.90 -12.24 -1.86
N SER A 138 -5.14 -12.46 -2.93
CA SER A 138 -5.71 -12.99 -4.17
C SER A 138 -6.24 -14.41 -4.00
N GLN A 139 -5.78 -15.20 -3.02
CA GLN A 139 -6.20 -16.59 -2.80
C GLN A 139 -7.39 -16.70 -1.80
N TYR A 140 -8.18 -15.64 -1.67
CA TYR A 140 -9.31 -15.58 -0.73
C TYR A 140 -10.37 -16.67 -0.92
N LEU A 141 -11.00 -17.05 0.19
CA LEU A 141 -12.17 -17.93 0.25
C LEU A 141 -13.46 -17.14 0.51
N VAL A 142 -13.35 -16.00 1.21
CA VAL A 142 -14.46 -15.12 1.57
C VAL A 142 -14.23 -13.74 0.94
N SER A 143 -15.19 -13.32 0.12
CA SER A 143 -15.19 -12.01 -0.54
C SER A 143 -15.69 -10.92 0.42
N ASN A 144 -14.79 -10.31 1.19
CA ASN A 144 -15.10 -9.27 2.18
C ASN A 144 -14.64 -7.85 1.77
N ALA A 145 -14.52 -7.57 0.47
CA ALA A 145 -14.10 -6.28 -0.07
C ALA A 145 -15.02 -5.81 -1.20
N GLU A 146 -14.88 -4.54 -1.59
CA GLU A 146 -15.64 -3.95 -2.70
C GLU A 146 -15.47 -4.75 -4.01
N PRO A 147 -16.51 -4.82 -4.89
CA PRO A 147 -16.46 -5.61 -6.12
C PRO A 147 -15.27 -5.29 -7.03
N GLU A 148 -14.82 -4.03 -7.04
CA GLU A 148 -13.64 -3.61 -7.81
C GLU A 148 -12.33 -4.20 -7.27
N ILE A 149 -12.20 -4.30 -5.94
CA ILE A 149 -11.06 -4.97 -5.29
C ILE A 149 -11.09 -6.47 -5.57
N ILE A 150 -12.27 -7.09 -5.53
CA ILE A 150 -12.43 -8.51 -5.85
C ILE A 150 -12.07 -8.79 -7.31
N ALA A 151 -12.57 -8.00 -8.25
CA ALA A 151 -12.24 -8.12 -9.67
C ALA A 151 -10.73 -7.90 -9.94
N LEU A 152 -10.09 -7.03 -9.16
CA LEU A 152 -8.64 -6.88 -9.17
C LEU A 152 -7.96 -8.18 -8.72
N LEU A 153 -8.31 -8.70 -7.54
CA LEU A 153 -7.71 -9.90 -6.95
C LEU A 153 -7.85 -11.12 -7.87
N ASP A 154 -9.00 -11.29 -8.53
CA ASP A 154 -9.21 -12.37 -9.50
C ASP A 154 -8.26 -12.31 -10.71
N ARG A 155 -7.82 -11.12 -11.12
CA ARG A 155 -6.83 -10.96 -12.19
C ARG A 155 -5.42 -11.37 -11.75
N PHE A 156 -5.12 -11.34 -10.44
CA PHE A 156 -3.83 -11.77 -9.90
C PHE A 156 -3.75 -13.28 -9.66
N ARG A 157 -4.89 -14.00 -9.64
CA ARG A 157 -4.94 -15.47 -9.49
C ARG A 157 -4.44 -16.24 -10.71
N ASN A 158 -4.54 -15.64 -11.90
CA ASN A 158 -4.38 -16.31 -13.19
C ASN A 158 -3.03 -16.03 -13.85
#